data_AF-A0A432TCC4-F1
#
_entry.id   AF-A0A432TCC4-F1
#
_cell.length_a   1.000
_cell.length_b   1.000
_cell.length_c   1.000
_cell.angle_alpha   90.00
_cell.angle_beta   90.00
_cell.angle_gamma   90.00
#
_symmetry.space_group_name_H-M   'P 1'
#
loop_
_entity.id
_entity.type
_entity.pdbx_description
1 polymer ?
#
loop_
_entity_poly.entity_id
_entity_poly.type
_entity_poly.pdbx_seq_one_letter_code
_entity_poly.pdbx_strand_id
1 'polypeptide(L)'
;FDFFLEKLLEMDLFVIVDKAYLAIEIKAIYEKLLLQYHKDDDFLKNAVAKSSLPLVEKHKADAEALFAALQCGKKKRNVGDAFKHIVSDNWKVDMVVTFNIRSLKNYFDLRDSGAAWFQIQWLAQEMKKVTPAKYLKLIDKKYKDI
;
A
#
# COMPACT_ATOMS: atom_id res chain seq x y z
N PHE A 1 -9.99 13.96 13.91
CA PHE A 1 -10.22 13.00 12.82
C PHE A 1 -10.08 13.67 11.47
N ASP A 2 -10.73 14.80 11.22
CA ASP A 2 -10.74 15.49 9.92
C ASP A 2 -9.34 15.72 9.32
N PHE A 3 -8.39 16.22 10.12
CA PHE A 3 -6.98 16.33 9.70
C PHE A 3 -6.39 15.01 9.19
N PHE A 4 -6.65 13.90 9.89
CA PHE A 4 -6.15 12.57 9.50
C PHE A 4 -6.81 12.07 8.22
N LEU A 5 -8.11 12.30 8.08
CA LEU A 5 -8.88 11.97 6.88
C LEU A 5 -8.33 12.71 5.66
N GLU A 6 -8.15 14.02 5.77
CA GLU A 6 -7.63 14.88 4.71
C GLU A 6 -6.25 14.40 4.24
N LYS A 7 -5.29 14.22 5.16
CA LYS A 7 -3.94 13.77 4.78
C LYS A 7 -3.91 12.38 4.15
N LEU A 8 -4.73 11.43 4.61
CA LEU A 8 -4.76 10.10 4.01
C LEU A 8 -5.39 10.09 2.61
N LEU A 9 -6.41 10.94 2.37
CA LEU A 9 -6.99 11.10 1.05
C LEU A 9 -6.00 11.74 0.06
N GLU A 10 -5.17 12.69 0.50
CA GLU A 10 -4.12 13.32 -0.32
C GLU A 10 -3.02 12.33 -0.76
N MET A 11 -2.75 11.30 0.05
CA MET A 11 -1.68 10.34 -0.22
C MET A 11 -2.01 9.28 -1.29
N ASP A 12 -3.25 9.23 -1.79
CA ASP A 12 -3.71 8.29 -2.83
C ASP A 12 -3.36 6.82 -2.56
N LEU A 13 -3.47 6.39 -1.28
CA LEU A 13 -3.00 5.07 -0.84
C LEU A 13 -3.92 3.90 -1.22
N PHE A 14 -5.16 4.16 -1.62
CA PHE A 14 -6.21 3.14 -1.73
C PHE A 14 -6.57 2.83 -3.18
N VAL A 15 -6.99 1.59 -3.44
CA VAL A 15 -7.43 1.15 -4.78
C VAL A 15 -8.84 1.69 -5.10
N ILE A 16 -9.74 1.71 -4.11
CA ILE A 16 -11.07 2.32 -4.23
C ILE A 16 -10.94 3.86 -4.24
N VAL A 17 -11.72 4.52 -5.10
CA VAL A 17 -11.73 5.99 -5.26
C VAL A 17 -12.95 6.69 -4.66
N ASP A 18 -13.95 5.93 -4.22
CA ASP A 18 -15.15 6.49 -3.59
C ASP A 18 -14.81 7.11 -2.23
N LYS A 19 -14.92 8.43 -2.12
CA LYS A 19 -14.54 9.18 -0.92
C LYS A 19 -15.42 8.84 0.30
N ALA A 20 -16.70 8.53 0.10
CA ALA A 20 -17.59 8.16 1.20
C ALA A 20 -17.20 6.79 1.76
N TYR A 21 -16.89 5.83 0.88
CA TYR A 21 -16.37 4.53 1.30
C TYR A 21 -15.01 4.67 2.00
N LEU A 22 -14.09 5.45 1.41
CA LEU A 22 -12.76 5.69 1.99
C LEU A 22 -12.83 6.36 3.37
N ALA A 23 -13.80 7.25 3.62
CA ALA A 23 -13.99 7.84 4.93
C ALA A 23 -14.28 6.79 6.01
N ILE A 24 -15.02 5.74 5.68
CA ILE A 24 -15.31 4.62 6.60
C ILE A 24 -14.03 3.81 6.89
N GLU A 25 -13.29 3.43 5.85
CA GLU A 25 -12.02 2.69 5.98
C GLU A 25 -10.98 3.48 6.79
N ILE A 26 -10.81 4.76 6.48
CA ILE A 26 -9.87 5.64 7.16
C ILE A 26 -10.27 5.86 8.62
N LYS A 27 -11.57 5.96 8.91
CA LYS A 27 -12.07 6.01 10.29
C LYS A 27 -11.71 4.75 11.06
N ALA A 28 -11.88 3.57 10.47
CA ALA A 28 -11.49 2.31 11.12
C ALA A 28 -9.98 2.25 11.41
N ILE A 29 -9.13 2.74 10.50
CA ILE A 29 -7.68 2.86 10.72
C ILE A 29 -7.41 3.81 11.90
N TYR A 30 -8.03 4.99 11.91
CA TYR A 30 -7.87 5.99 12.97
C TYR A 30 -8.26 5.45 14.34
N GLU A 31 -9.41 4.78 14.45
CA GLU A 31 -9.90 4.21 15.70
C GLU A 31 -9.00 3.10 16.23
N LYS A 32 -8.48 2.23 15.35
CA LYS A 32 -7.50 1.20 15.73
C LYS A 32 -6.19 1.82 16.25
N LEU A 33 -5.68 2.85 15.58
CA LEU A 33 -4.47 3.56 16.01
C LEU A 33 -4.68 4.29 17.34
N LEU A 34 -5.82 4.95 17.51
CA LEU A 34 -6.17 5.65 18.74
C LEU A 34 -6.32 4.68 19.92
N LEU A 35 -6.96 3.53 19.69
CA LEU A 35 -7.06 2.48 20.69
C LEU A 35 -5.68 1.97 21.13
N GLN A 36 -4.77 1.75 20.18
CA GLN A 36 -3.40 1.32 20.49
C GLN A 36 -2.61 2.41 21.20
N TYR A 37 -2.73 3.66 20.76
CA TYR A 37 -2.10 4.82 21.41
C TYR A 37 -2.46 4.94 22.89
N HIS A 38 -3.70 4.61 23.26
CA HIS A 38 -4.15 4.64 24.66
C HIS A 38 -3.81 3.38 25.46
N LYS A 39 -3.49 2.26 24.81
CA LYS A 39 -3.24 0.97 25.48
C LYS A 39 -1.77 0.59 25.56
N ASP A 40 -0.95 1.04 24.62
CA ASP A 40 0.46 0.71 24.50
C ASP A 40 1.31 1.93 24.86
N ASP A 41 1.94 1.91 26.04
CA ASP A 41 2.83 2.99 26.50
C ASP A 41 4.05 3.16 25.58
N ASP A 42 4.41 2.13 24.82
CA ASP A 42 5.51 2.16 23.85
C ASP A 42 5.04 2.53 22.44
N PHE A 43 3.76 2.83 22.23
CA PHE A 43 3.18 3.11 20.91
C PHE A 43 3.98 4.17 20.13
N LEU A 44 4.33 5.30 20.76
CA LEU A 44 5.08 6.36 20.09
C LEU A 44 6.51 5.92 19.74
N LYS A 45 7.17 5.13 20.59
CA LYS A 45 8.50 4.56 20.31
C LYS A 45 8.44 3.57 19.14
N ASN A 46 7.32 2.88 19.01
CA ASN A 46 7.03 1.93 17.94
C ASN A 46 6.65 2.63 16.63
N ALA A 47 5.88 3.71 16.69
CA ALA A 47 5.36 4.44 15.53
C ALA A 47 6.41 5.33 14.84
N VAL A 48 7.22 6.07 15.61
CA VAL A 48 8.17 7.06 15.05
C VAL A 48 9.63 6.68 15.29
N ALA A 49 10.53 7.34 14.57
CA ALA A 49 11.97 7.18 14.81
C ALA A 49 12.35 7.74 16.19
N LYS A 50 13.34 7.15 16.86
CA LYS A 50 13.85 7.62 18.17
C LYS A 50 14.25 9.10 18.14
N SER A 51 14.86 9.54 17.04
CA SER A 51 15.24 10.95 16.82
C SER A 51 14.05 11.91 16.70
N SER A 52 12.87 11.39 16.38
CA SER A 52 11.65 12.17 16.18
C SER A 52 10.76 12.24 17.42
N LEU A 53 11.05 11.46 18.48
CA LEU A 53 10.29 11.52 19.73
C LEU A 53 10.23 12.93 20.36
N PRO A 54 11.32 13.73 20.38
CA PRO A 54 11.24 15.10 20.91
C PRO A 54 10.31 16.02 20.11
N LEU A 55 10.10 15.73 18.81
CA LEU A 55 9.20 16.51 17.96
C LEU A 55 7.73 16.33 18.38
N VAL A 56 7.37 15.14 18.85
CA VAL A 56 6.02 14.82 19.33
C VAL A 56 5.67 15.70 20.54
N GLU A 57 6.57 15.79 21.51
CA GLU A 57 6.36 16.66 22.68
C GLU A 57 6.39 18.14 22.30
N LYS A 58 7.31 18.54 21.41
CA LYS A 58 7.45 19.93 20.96
C LYS A 58 6.20 20.47 20.24
N HIS A 59 5.53 19.63 19.45
CA HIS A 59 4.39 20.02 18.61
C HIS A 59 3.06 19.39 19.08
N LYS A 60 2.95 19.02 20.36
CA LYS A 60 1.81 18.28 20.91
C LYS A 60 0.43 18.94 20.67
N ALA A 61 0.40 20.27 20.55
CA ALA A 61 -0.82 21.04 20.32
C ALA A 61 -1.03 21.46 18.85
N ASP A 62 -0.12 21.09 17.94
CA ASP A 62 -0.14 21.52 16.54
C ASP A 62 0.09 20.33 15.61
N ALA A 63 -1.01 19.77 15.11
CA ALA A 63 -0.99 18.60 14.25
C ALA A 63 -0.33 18.86 12.89
N GLU A 64 -0.49 20.06 12.32
CA GLU A 64 0.09 20.42 11.03
C GLU A 64 1.61 20.56 11.17
N ALA A 65 2.08 21.28 12.19
CA ALA A 65 3.51 21.42 12.45
C ALA A 65 4.16 20.08 12.81
N LEU A 66 3.47 19.23 13.58
CA LEU A 66 3.96 17.89 13.89
C LEU A 66 4.08 17.03 12.62
N PHE A 67 3.05 17.02 11.77
CA PHE A 67 3.07 16.26 10.52
C PHE A 67 4.20 16.72 9.60
N ALA A 68 4.34 18.03 9.40
CA ALA A 68 5.42 18.60 8.60
C ALA A 68 6.81 18.23 9.16
N ALA A 69 7.00 18.34 10.47
CA ALA A 69 8.25 17.97 11.13
C ALA A 69 8.57 16.48 10.98
N LEU A 70 7.58 15.61 11.08
CA LEU A 70 7.74 14.16 10.91
C LEU A 70 8.03 13.78 9.44
N GLN A 71 7.42 14.44 8.46
CA GLN A 71 7.70 14.21 7.04
C GLN A 71 9.11 14.62 6.64
N CYS A 72 9.59 15.76 7.16
CA CYS A 72 10.96 16.24 6.95
C CYS A 72 12.00 15.47 7.78
N GLY A 73 11.57 14.76 8.82
CA GLY A 73 12.41 13.99 9.71
C GLY A 73 12.86 12.64 9.16
N LYS A 74 13.68 11.94 9.94
CA LYS A 74 14.11 10.57 9.61
C LYS A 74 12.93 9.60 9.71
N LYS A 75 12.54 9.01 8.59
CA LYS A 75 11.51 7.95 8.54
C LYS A 75 12.02 6.67 9.19
N LYS A 76 11.18 6.01 9.99
CA LYS A 76 11.47 4.69 10.57
C LYS A 76 11.24 3.64 9.48
N ARG A 77 12.28 2.86 9.17
CA ARG A 77 12.23 1.86 8.07
C ARG A 77 11.36 0.65 8.40
N ASN A 78 11.39 0.19 9.65
CA ASN A 78 10.74 -1.05 10.08
C ASN A 78 9.68 -0.78 11.14
N VAL A 79 8.60 -0.11 10.73
CA VAL A 79 7.39 0.05 11.57
C VAL A 79 6.47 -1.17 11.40
N GLY A 80 6.64 -1.92 10.31
CA GLY A 80 5.61 -2.78 9.72
C GLY A 80 4.90 -3.76 10.65
N ASP A 81 5.61 -4.57 11.44
CA ASP A 81 4.95 -5.71 12.11
C ASP A 81 3.92 -5.30 13.16
N ALA A 82 4.16 -4.21 13.90
CA ALA A 82 3.24 -3.72 14.92
C ALA A 82 1.99 -3.01 14.35
N PHE A 83 1.98 -2.68 13.05
CA PHE A 83 0.92 -1.87 12.44
C PHE A 83 0.26 -2.53 11.22
N LYS A 84 0.79 -3.66 10.72
CA LYS A 84 0.28 -4.37 9.53
C LYS A 84 -1.19 -4.79 9.65
N HIS A 85 -1.66 -5.17 10.84
CA HIS A 85 -3.05 -5.58 11.06
C HIS A 85 -4.06 -4.42 11.10
N ILE A 86 -3.57 -3.19 11.07
CA ILE A 86 -4.42 -1.99 11.11
C ILE A 86 -5.03 -1.74 9.74
N VAL A 87 -4.21 -1.91 8.69
CA VAL A 87 -4.55 -1.62 7.30
C VAL A 87 -5.36 -2.75 6.66
N SER A 88 -6.23 -2.40 5.71
CA SER A 88 -7.04 -3.36 4.95
C SER A 88 -6.38 -3.72 3.62
N ASP A 89 -6.89 -4.75 2.95
CA ASP A 89 -6.40 -5.22 1.65
C ASP A 89 -6.64 -4.21 0.50
N ASN A 90 -7.33 -3.10 0.77
CA ASN A 90 -7.59 -2.04 -0.20
C ASN A 90 -6.39 -1.10 -0.43
N TRP A 91 -5.26 -1.32 0.26
CA TRP A 91 -4.06 -0.51 0.08
C TRP A 91 -3.35 -0.85 -1.23
N LYS A 92 -2.91 0.17 -1.96
CA LYS A 92 -1.98 0.02 -3.08
C LYS A 92 -0.64 -0.45 -2.53
N VAL A 93 -0.05 -1.42 -3.21
CA VAL A 93 1.25 -1.98 -2.84
C VAL A 93 2.16 -2.08 -4.06
N ASP A 94 3.42 -1.72 -3.86
CA ASP A 94 4.48 -1.98 -4.82
C ASP A 94 5.10 -3.34 -4.51
N MET A 95 5.15 -4.20 -5.52
CA MET A 95 5.68 -5.55 -5.37
C MET A 95 6.67 -5.86 -6.49
N VAL A 96 7.79 -6.48 -6.11
CA VAL A 96 8.73 -7.08 -7.06
C VAL A 96 8.44 -8.57 -7.14
N VAL A 97 8.09 -9.05 -8.34
CA VAL A 97 7.84 -10.47 -8.59
C VAL A 97 8.81 -10.98 -9.64
N THR A 98 9.45 -12.10 -9.35
CA THR A 98 10.38 -12.77 -10.27
C THR A 98 9.75 -14.07 -10.76
N PHE A 99 9.58 -14.18 -12.07
CA PHE A 99 9.09 -15.40 -12.73
C PHE A 99 10.18 -16.03 -13.59
N ASN A 100 10.24 -17.35 -13.60
CA ASN A 100 10.81 -18.05 -14.75
C ASN A 100 9.77 -18.08 -15.89
N ILE A 101 10.22 -18.33 -17.13
CA ILE A 101 9.36 -18.27 -18.33
C ILE A 101 8.18 -19.25 -18.25
N ARG A 102 8.39 -20.46 -17.70
CA ARG A 102 7.32 -21.46 -17.58
C ARG A 102 6.25 -21.03 -16.57
N SER A 103 6.65 -20.51 -15.42
CA SER A 103 5.75 -19.98 -14.40
C SER A 103 5.01 -18.75 -14.91
N LEU A 104 5.67 -17.88 -15.68
CA LEU A 104 5.04 -16.73 -16.32
C LEU A 104 3.94 -17.15 -17.30
N LYS A 105 4.21 -18.17 -18.12
CA LYS A 105 3.20 -18.77 -19.01
C LYS A 105 1.97 -19.23 -18.22
N ASN A 106 2.17 -20.04 -17.18
CA ASN A 106 1.08 -20.57 -16.38
C ASN A 106 0.30 -19.46 -15.66
N TYR A 107 1.02 -18.43 -15.18
CA TYR A 107 0.40 -17.26 -14.57
C TYR A 107 -0.54 -16.57 -15.56
N PHE A 108 -0.09 -16.30 -16.79
CA PHE A 108 -0.92 -15.69 -17.82
C PHE A 108 -2.09 -16.58 -18.22
N ASP A 109 -1.90 -17.89 -18.39
CA ASP A 109 -2.98 -18.81 -18.74
C ASP A 109 -4.12 -18.79 -17.71
N LEU A 110 -3.78 -18.71 -16.42
CA LEU A 110 -4.77 -18.69 -15.34
C LEU A 110 -5.36 -17.31 -15.10
N ARG A 111 -4.53 -16.26 -15.08
CA ARG A 111 -4.92 -14.92 -14.62
C ARG A 111 -5.48 -14.03 -15.73
N ASP A 112 -5.14 -14.28 -17.00
CA ASP A 112 -5.78 -13.61 -18.14
C ASP A 112 -7.09 -14.30 -18.55
N SER A 113 -7.45 -15.42 -17.92
CA SER A 113 -8.70 -16.13 -18.20
C SER A 113 -9.93 -15.33 -17.75
N GLY A 114 -11.06 -15.51 -18.42
CA GLY A 114 -12.33 -14.86 -18.05
C GLY A 114 -12.93 -15.31 -16.71
N ALA A 115 -12.32 -16.31 -16.05
CA ALA A 115 -12.72 -16.75 -14.72
C ALA A 115 -11.95 -16.03 -13.58
N ALA A 116 -10.93 -15.23 -13.92
CA ALA A 116 -10.14 -14.49 -12.93
C ALA A 116 -10.88 -13.23 -12.45
N TRP A 117 -10.58 -12.81 -11.21
CA TRP A 117 -11.04 -11.52 -10.70
C TRP A 117 -10.47 -10.38 -11.53
N PHE A 118 -11.30 -9.38 -11.85
CA PHE A 118 -10.98 -8.37 -12.87
C PHE A 118 -9.68 -7.61 -12.60
N GLN A 119 -9.36 -7.28 -11.33
CA GLN A 119 -8.13 -6.55 -11.00
C GLN A 119 -6.87 -7.36 -11.30
N ILE A 120 -6.89 -8.66 -11.00
CA ILE A 120 -5.78 -9.57 -11.30
C ILE A 120 -5.68 -9.84 -12.80
N GLN A 121 -6.82 -9.86 -13.49
CA GLN A 121 -6.85 -9.96 -14.94
C GLN A 121 -6.20 -8.73 -15.59
N TRP A 122 -6.54 -7.53 -15.15
CA TRP A 122 -5.92 -6.28 -15.62
C TRP A 122 -4.42 -6.27 -15.36
N LEU A 123 -3.98 -6.69 -14.17
CA LEU A 123 -2.56 -6.83 -13.88
C LEU A 123 -1.86 -7.77 -14.87
N ALA A 124 -2.44 -8.94 -15.14
CA ALA A 124 -1.87 -9.89 -16.10
C ALA A 124 -1.77 -9.29 -17.52
N GLN A 125 -2.77 -8.51 -17.93
CA GLN A 125 -2.78 -7.83 -19.24
C GLN A 125 -1.73 -6.73 -19.33
N GLU A 126 -1.59 -5.89 -18.31
CA GLU A 126 -0.52 -4.88 -18.25
C GLU A 126 0.87 -5.52 -18.21
N MET A 127 1.03 -6.61 -17.46
CA MET A 127 2.27 -7.39 -17.46
C MET A 127 2.59 -7.94 -18.86
N LYS A 128 1.60 -8.43 -19.63
CA LYS A 128 1.82 -8.89 -21.01
C LYS A 128 2.30 -7.76 -21.93
N LYS A 129 1.73 -6.55 -21.81
CA LYS A 129 2.10 -5.39 -22.63
C LYS A 129 3.58 -5.00 -22.46
N VAL A 130 4.09 -5.08 -21.23
CA VAL A 130 5.49 -4.72 -20.93
C VAL A 130 6.46 -5.90 -21.07
N THR A 131 5.95 -7.13 -21.26
CA THR A 131 6.79 -8.31 -21.44
C THR A 131 7.47 -8.28 -22.82
N PRO A 132 8.81 -8.42 -22.92
CA PRO A 132 9.50 -8.42 -24.20
C PRO A 132 8.96 -9.48 -25.17
N ALA A 133 8.80 -9.10 -26.43
CA ALA A 133 8.24 -9.97 -27.48
C ALA A 133 8.94 -11.33 -27.57
N LYS A 134 10.28 -11.37 -27.44
CA LYS A 134 11.05 -12.63 -27.45
C LYS A 134 10.58 -13.67 -26.42
N TYR A 135 10.07 -13.22 -25.27
CA TYR A 135 9.50 -14.11 -24.25
C TYR A 135 8.05 -14.44 -24.54
N LEU A 136 7.26 -13.48 -25.04
CA LEU A 136 5.88 -13.70 -25.47
C LEU A 136 5.77 -14.81 -26.53
N LYS A 137 6.68 -14.83 -27.51
CA LYS A 137 6.77 -15.90 -28.54
C LYS A 137 6.88 -17.31 -27.95
N LEU A 138 7.52 -17.44 -26.79
CA LEU A 138 7.74 -18.73 -26.11
C LEU A 138 6.52 -19.18 -25.28
N ILE A 139 5.61 -18.28 -24.94
CA ILE A 139 4.55 -18.53 -23.95
C ILE A 139 3.15 -18.39 -24.51
N ASP A 140 2.91 -17.46 -25.44
CA ASP A 140 1.60 -17.17 -26.01
C ASP A 140 1.57 -17.56 -27.50
N LYS A 141 0.62 -18.44 -27.84
CA LYS A 141 0.44 -18.96 -29.20
C LYS A 141 0.15 -17.84 -30.22
N LYS A 142 -0.48 -16.74 -29.79
CA LYS A 142 -0.79 -15.60 -30.68
C LYS A 142 0.46 -14.93 -31.22
N TYR A 143 1.59 -15.05 -30.52
CA TYR A 143 2.84 -14.41 -30.87
C TYR A 143 3.83 -15.36 -31.55
N LYS A 144 3.49 -16.64 -31.76
CA LYS A 144 4.43 -17.60 -32.35
C LYS A 144 4.84 -17.25 -33.79
N ASP A 145 3.94 -16.65 -34.55
CA ASP A 145 4.10 -16.42 -35.99
C ASP A 145 4.28 -14.93 -36.36
N ILE A 146 4.34 -14.06 -35.34
CA ILE A 146 4.76 -12.64 -35.41
C ILE A 146 6.23 -12.60 -35.00
#